data_AF-A0A1H1VGT2-F1
#
_entry.id   AF-A0A1H1VGT2-F1
#
_cell.length_a   1.000
_cell.length_b   1.000
_cell.length_c   1.000
_cell.angle_alpha   90.00
_cell.angle_beta   90.00
_cell.angle_gamma   90.00
#
_symmetry.space_group_name_H-M   'P 1'
#
loop_
_entity.id
_entity.type
_entity.pdbx_description
1 polymer ?
#
loop_
_entity_poly.entity_id
_entity_poly.type
_entity_poly.pdbx_seq_one_letter_code
_entity_poly.pdbx_strand_id
1 'polypeptide(L)'
;MIQEGGRLSTAEPVRVGGHAVGLPEGVYLAPLTRRLAAFAIDVLVPYALVLLGVMITVGDGPTVLAVVMLLLAIGWAVLLSWMVGTKAAGPGMRQLGLQIVGLHDGRPIGVGRALLRGVIISLLGLSFVGLIVLSALMVVQTRRQGWHDRAVDSVVIEERPLAPPRPRPAPAAADDAEAAGATADRTGERVDLVEDDAEEPVAAGARYAADPEPEAAAGAAAGGPEPESEPEQQEAVPSRAAVPAEPAWMIILEDGREIEIGRLVLIGRNPQPGSGEDDARLIKIRDEARTVSKTHLAIAVDGSDLLVTDRGSTNGSAVTDPDGGYQLLTADEPYRITDAGHLVSFGKHHVRIGRRA
;
A
#
# COMPACT_ATOMS: atom_id res chain seq x y z
N MET A 1 -6.20 51.12 -28.42
CA MET A 1 -5.23 50.08 -28.02
C MET A 1 -4.95 50.27 -26.54
N ILE A 2 -5.78 49.70 -25.66
CA ILE A 2 -5.54 49.66 -24.21
C ILE A 2 -5.78 48.22 -23.75
N GLN A 3 -4.93 47.82 -22.82
CA GLN A 3 -4.45 46.48 -22.48
C GLN A 3 -5.50 45.50 -21.97
N GLU A 4 -5.07 44.25 -22.08
CA GLU A 4 -5.77 43.00 -21.84
C GLU A 4 -6.26 42.83 -20.40
N GLY A 5 -7.46 42.26 -20.31
CA GLY A 5 -8.01 41.74 -19.06
C GLY A 5 -7.17 40.58 -18.54
N GLY A 6 -6.49 40.81 -17.42
CA GLY A 6 -5.90 39.76 -16.61
C GLY A 6 -6.99 38.76 -16.20
N ARG A 7 -6.98 37.59 -16.81
CA ARG A 7 -7.72 36.44 -16.30
C ARG A 7 -7.20 36.18 -14.89
N LEU A 8 -8.06 36.37 -13.89
CA LEU A 8 -7.84 35.85 -12.54
C LEU A 8 -7.58 34.36 -12.68
N SER A 9 -6.31 33.96 -12.54
CA SER A 9 -5.93 32.56 -12.43
C SER A 9 -6.63 32.03 -11.19
N THR A 10 -7.72 31.28 -11.39
CA THR A 10 -8.35 30.51 -10.34
C THR A 10 -7.32 29.50 -9.87
N ALA A 11 -6.59 29.83 -8.80
CA ALA A 11 -5.65 28.92 -8.18
C ALA A 11 -6.35 27.59 -7.94
N GLU A 12 -5.87 26.53 -8.58
CA GLU A 12 -6.43 25.19 -8.42
C GLU A 12 -6.33 24.84 -6.92
N PRO A 13 -7.42 24.41 -6.26
CA PRO A 13 -7.38 24.15 -4.83
C PRO A 13 -6.30 23.10 -4.54
N VAL A 14 -5.39 23.43 -3.61
CA VAL A 14 -4.30 22.54 -3.19
C VAL A 14 -4.91 21.22 -2.70
N ARG A 15 -4.72 20.16 -3.49
CA ARG A 15 -5.21 18.82 -3.15
C ARG A 15 -4.25 18.19 -2.15
N VAL A 16 -4.75 17.92 -0.95
CA VAL A 16 -3.97 17.26 0.10
C VAL A 16 -4.12 15.76 -0.08
N GLY A 17 -3.03 15.04 -0.34
CA GLY A 17 -3.11 13.62 -0.70
C GLY A 17 -1.75 12.98 -0.92
N GLY A 18 -1.78 11.73 -1.37
CA GLY A 18 -0.59 10.94 -1.61
C GLY A 18 0.22 10.67 -0.34
N HIS A 19 1.50 10.42 -0.54
CA HIS A 19 2.43 9.97 0.49
C HIS A 19 2.54 10.92 1.69
N ALA A 20 2.40 12.23 1.46
CA ALA A 20 2.49 13.25 2.50
C ALA A 20 1.48 13.07 3.65
N VAL A 21 0.35 12.40 3.38
CA VAL A 21 -0.67 12.07 4.39
C VAL A 21 -0.85 10.57 4.57
N GLY A 22 0.04 9.79 3.95
CA GLY A 22 0.05 8.36 4.01
C GLY A 22 -1.02 7.62 3.25
N LEU A 23 -1.33 8.14 2.07
CA LEU A 23 -2.18 7.51 1.09
C LEU A 23 -1.37 7.17 -0.18
N PRO A 24 -1.82 6.20 -1.00
CA PRO A 24 -1.17 5.89 -2.27
C PRO A 24 -1.14 7.09 -3.22
N GLU A 25 -0.19 7.07 -4.15
CA GLU A 25 0.00 8.18 -5.09
C GLU A 25 -1.26 8.47 -5.93
N GLY A 26 -1.63 9.74 -5.98
CA GLY A 26 -2.84 10.25 -6.63
C GLY A 26 -4.17 9.89 -5.91
N VAL A 27 -4.12 9.45 -4.66
CA VAL A 27 -5.29 9.39 -3.77
C VAL A 27 -5.31 10.66 -2.95
N TYR A 28 -6.39 11.44 -3.06
CA TYR A 28 -6.51 12.73 -2.40
C TYR A 28 -7.57 12.69 -1.31
N LEU A 29 -7.30 13.39 -0.21
CA LEU A 29 -8.28 13.59 0.85
C LEU A 29 -9.37 14.52 0.35
N ALA A 30 -10.61 14.15 0.65
CA ALA A 30 -11.75 15.00 0.37
C ALA A 30 -11.61 16.35 1.13
N PRO A 31 -11.81 17.51 0.46
CA PRO A 31 -11.85 18.79 1.15
C PRO A 31 -12.99 18.83 2.16
N LEU A 32 -12.76 19.53 3.27
CA LEU A 32 -13.66 19.55 4.43
C LEU A 32 -15.05 20.08 4.06
N THR A 33 -15.11 21.02 3.11
CA THR A 33 -16.36 21.56 2.54
C THR A 33 -17.17 20.51 1.77
N ARG A 34 -16.54 19.66 0.96
CA ARG A 34 -17.21 18.55 0.26
C ARG A 34 -17.68 17.49 1.24
N ARG A 35 -16.88 17.16 2.26
CA ARG A 35 -17.30 16.24 3.33
C ARG A 35 -18.54 16.76 4.06
N LEU A 36 -18.56 18.04 4.42
CA LEU A 36 -19.70 18.67 5.09
C LEU A 36 -20.96 18.68 4.21
N ALA A 37 -20.81 19.00 2.91
CA ALA A 37 -21.93 18.97 1.96
C ALA A 37 -22.50 17.55 1.79
N ALA A 38 -21.63 16.54 1.68
CA ALA A 38 -22.07 15.14 1.62
C ALA A 38 -22.79 14.71 2.90
N PHE A 39 -22.23 15.08 4.05
CA PHE A 39 -22.85 14.85 5.36
C PHE A 39 -24.24 15.50 5.46
N ALA A 40 -24.39 16.74 5.01
CA ALA A 40 -25.67 17.43 5.01
C ALA A 40 -26.73 16.66 4.21
N ILE A 41 -26.39 16.18 3.01
CA ILE A 41 -27.31 15.39 2.16
C ILE A 41 -27.70 14.08 2.86
N ASP A 42 -26.73 13.36 3.41
CA ASP A 42 -26.97 12.03 4.00
C ASP A 42 -27.74 12.12 5.33
N VAL A 43 -27.57 13.21 6.10
CA VAL A 43 -28.05 13.30 7.49
C VAL A 43 -29.22 14.27 7.69
N LEU A 44 -29.45 15.25 6.81
CA LEU A 44 -30.59 16.17 6.96
C LEU A 44 -31.94 15.44 6.95
N VAL A 45 -32.11 14.45 6.09
CA VAL A 45 -33.36 13.69 5.97
C VAL A 45 -33.75 13.00 7.28
N PRO A 46 -32.92 12.11 7.88
CA PRO A 46 -33.30 11.45 9.12
C PRO A 46 -33.50 12.42 10.29
N TYR A 47 -32.73 13.53 10.36
CA TYR A 47 -32.95 14.55 11.39
C TYR A 47 -34.26 15.30 11.21
N ALA A 48 -34.64 15.64 9.97
CA ALA A 48 -35.93 16.27 9.69
C ALA A 48 -37.10 15.35 10.04
N LEU A 49 -36.98 14.04 9.76
CA LEU A 49 -37.98 13.05 10.14
C LEU A 49 -38.14 12.98 11.68
N VAL A 50 -37.03 12.91 12.42
CA VAL A 50 -37.03 12.90 13.89
C VAL A 50 -37.63 14.19 14.45
N LEU A 51 -37.21 15.36 13.94
CA LEU A 51 -37.74 16.66 14.37
C LEU A 51 -39.24 16.74 14.14
N LEU A 52 -39.74 16.32 12.97
CA LEU A 52 -41.17 16.30 12.68
C LEU A 52 -41.92 15.36 13.63
N GLY A 53 -41.38 14.17 13.94
CA GLY A 53 -41.95 13.27 14.94
C GLY A 53 -42.03 13.88 16.34
N VAL A 54 -41.00 14.62 16.75
CA VAL A 54 -40.99 15.38 18.03
C VAL A 54 -42.04 16.48 18.01
N MET A 55 -42.13 17.28 16.95
CA MET A 55 -43.11 18.37 16.83
C MET A 55 -44.55 17.84 16.85
N ILE A 56 -44.83 16.71 16.20
CA ILE A 56 -46.12 16.02 16.27
C ILE A 56 -46.45 15.64 17.72
N THR A 57 -45.46 15.09 18.46
CA THR A 57 -45.67 14.65 19.84
C THR A 57 -45.90 15.84 20.79
N VAL A 58 -45.13 16.92 20.65
CA VAL A 58 -45.26 18.14 21.47
C VAL A 58 -46.55 18.90 21.16
N GLY A 59 -47.04 18.84 19.92
CA GLY A 59 -48.31 19.43 19.50
C GLY A 59 -49.54 18.55 19.73
N ASP A 60 -49.45 17.54 20.60
CA ASP A 60 -50.53 16.58 20.91
C ASP A 60 -51.11 15.86 19.67
N GLY A 61 -50.30 15.70 18.63
CA GLY A 61 -50.66 14.99 17.41
C GLY A 61 -50.67 13.46 17.57
N PRO A 62 -51.07 12.72 16.52
CA PRO A 62 -51.19 11.27 16.59
C PRO A 62 -49.82 10.62 16.80
N THR A 63 -49.64 9.94 17.93
CA THR A 63 -48.40 9.24 18.30
C THR A 63 -47.95 8.21 17.26
N VAL A 64 -48.90 7.56 16.58
CA VAL A 64 -48.62 6.63 15.47
C VAL A 64 -47.80 7.31 14.37
N LEU A 65 -48.10 8.57 14.02
CA LEU A 65 -47.35 9.29 12.99
C LEU A 65 -45.93 9.58 13.47
N ALA A 66 -45.75 10.01 14.72
CA ALA A 66 -44.41 10.22 15.29
C ALA A 66 -43.57 8.92 15.29
N VAL A 67 -44.18 7.77 15.62
CA VAL A 67 -43.53 6.45 15.55
C VAL A 67 -43.14 6.10 14.11
N VAL A 68 -44.01 6.34 13.13
CA VAL A 68 -43.70 6.11 11.71
C VAL A 68 -42.49 6.96 11.28
N MET A 69 -42.44 8.24 11.67
CA MET A 69 -41.31 9.12 11.36
C MET A 69 -39.99 8.60 11.96
N LEU A 70 -40.03 8.11 13.20
CA LEU A 70 -38.88 7.50 13.87
C LEU A 70 -38.40 6.23 13.14
N LEU A 71 -39.33 5.34 12.77
CA LEU A 71 -39.00 4.10 12.05
C LEU A 71 -38.39 4.39 10.67
N LEU A 72 -38.88 5.40 9.96
CA LEU A 72 -38.30 5.85 8.69
C LEU A 72 -36.87 6.39 8.88
N ALA A 73 -36.64 7.19 9.93
CA ALA A 73 -35.30 7.69 10.24
C ALA A 73 -34.31 6.55 10.57
N ILE A 74 -34.74 5.54 11.34
CA ILE A 74 -33.95 4.35 11.65
C ILE A 74 -33.67 3.54 10.38
N GLY A 75 -34.69 3.29 9.56
CA GLY A 75 -34.55 2.57 8.30
C GLY A 75 -33.56 3.25 7.35
N TRP A 76 -33.59 4.59 7.26
CA TRP A 76 -32.62 5.37 6.50
C TRP A 76 -31.20 5.22 7.05
N ALA A 77 -31.01 5.30 8.37
CA ALA A 77 -29.69 5.12 9.00
C ALA A 77 -29.11 3.72 8.75
N VAL A 78 -29.95 2.69 8.78
CA VAL A 78 -29.57 1.30 8.43
C VAL A 78 -29.17 1.20 6.96
N LEU A 79 -29.97 1.79 6.05
CA LEU A 79 -29.66 1.83 4.62
C LEU A 79 -28.31 2.51 4.34
N LEU A 80 -28.06 3.66 4.97
CA LEU A 80 -26.78 4.36 4.85
C LEU A 80 -25.62 3.52 5.37
N SER A 81 -25.78 2.89 6.54
CA SER A 81 -24.75 2.03 7.13
C SER A 81 -24.43 0.85 6.21
N TRP A 82 -25.46 0.23 5.63
CA TRP A 82 -25.28 -0.83 4.64
C TRP A 82 -24.58 -0.34 3.36
N MET A 83 -24.99 0.81 2.81
CA MET A 83 -24.38 1.39 1.61
C MET A 83 -22.91 1.74 1.83
N VAL A 84 -22.57 2.42 2.92
CA VAL A 84 -21.18 2.76 3.25
C VAL A 84 -20.36 1.49 3.50
N GLY A 85 -20.92 0.54 4.26
CA GLY A 85 -20.23 -0.70 4.60
C GLY A 85 -19.94 -1.60 3.41
N THR A 86 -20.80 -1.63 2.38
CA THR A 86 -20.68 -2.54 1.23
C THR A 86 -20.20 -1.84 -0.05
N LYS A 87 -20.51 -0.57 -0.24
CA LYS A 87 -20.25 0.21 -1.47
C LYS A 87 -19.30 1.38 -1.24
N ALA A 88 -18.72 1.52 -0.05
CA ALA A 88 -17.82 2.60 0.35
C ALA A 88 -18.42 4.02 0.30
N ALA A 89 -19.69 4.21 -0.11
CA ALA A 89 -20.25 5.55 -0.26
C ALA A 89 -21.77 5.59 -0.05
N GLY A 90 -22.22 6.62 0.67
CA GLY A 90 -23.63 7.02 0.78
C GLY A 90 -24.09 7.87 -0.42
N PRO A 91 -25.39 8.19 -0.52
CA PRO A 91 -25.94 8.99 -1.62
C PRO A 91 -25.23 10.34 -1.84
N GLY A 92 -25.06 11.14 -0.79
CA GLY A 92 -24.41 12.46 -0.85
C GLY A 92 -22.93 12.36 -1.20
N MET A 93 -22.25 11.34 -0.64
CA MET A 93 -20.86 11.02 -0.97
C MET A 93 -20.69 10.72 -2.46
N ARG A 94 -21.56 9.88 -3.04
CA ARG A 94 -21.51 9.54 -4.48
C ARG A 94 -21.79 10.75 -5.37
N GLN A 95 -22.72 11.60 -4.97
CA GLN A 95 -23.03 12.82 -5.72
C GLN A 95 -21.84 13.80 -5.77
N LEU A 96 -20.99 13.78 -4.73
CA LEU A 96 -19.83 14.65 -4.61
C LEU A 96 -18.51 13.95 -4.98
N GLY A 97 -18.57 12.72 -5.53
CA GLY A 97 -17.39 11.95 -5.92
C GLY A 97 -16.49 11.64 -4.74
N LEU A 98 -17.07 11.19 -3.63
CA LEU A 98 -16.37 10.84 -2.40
C LEU A 98 -16.62 9.39 -2.03
N GLN A 99 -15.64 8.76 -1.39
CA GLN A 99 -15.75 7.42 -0.85
C GLN A 99 -15.02 7.28 0.48
N ILE A 100 -15.50 6.35 1.30
CA ILE A 100 -15.00 5.98 2.62
C ILE A 100 -14.43 4.58 2.53
N VAL A 101 -13.13 4.48 2.75
CA VAL A 101 -12.40 3.23 2.65
C VAL A 101 -11.64 2.93 3.94
N GLY A 102 -11.33 1.65 4.16
CA GLY A 102 -10.43 1.25 5.22
C GLY A 102 -9.03 1.82 4.98
N LEU A 103 -8.39 2.24 6.06
CA LEU A 103 -7.09 2.92 6.00
C LEU A 103 -5.97 2.03 5.43
N HIS A 104 -6.04 0.73 5.73
CA HIS A 104 -4.97 -0.22 5.42
C HIS A 104 -5.20 -0.98 4.11
N ASP A 105 -6.46 -1.22 3.74
CA ASP A 105 -6.83 -2.09 2.62
C ASP A 105 -7.49 -1.35 1.44
N GLY A 106 -7.91 -0.10 1.64
CA GLY A 106 -8.62 0.68 0.64
C GLY A 106 -9.98 0.10 0.26
N ARG A 107 -10.51 -0.85 1.04
CA ARG A 107 -11.79 -1.54 0.77
C ARG A 107 -12.95 -0.87 1.50
N PRO A 108 -14.22 -1.17 1.14
CA PRO A 108 -15.36 -0.80 1.96
C PRO A 108 -15.18 -1.32 3.39
N ILE A 109 -15.48 -0.47 4.38
CA ILE A 109 -15.18 -0.72 5.81
C ILE A 109 -15.99 -1.87 6.43
N GLY A 110 -16.98 -2.42 5.72
CA GLY A 110 -17.89 -3.43 6.24
C GLY A 110 -19.06 -2.83 7.04
N VAL A 111 -20.17 -3.56 7.11
CA VAL A 111 -21.43 -3.05 7.69
C VAL A 111 -21.32 -2.76 9.19
N GLY A 112 -20.61 -3.59 9.96
CA GLY A 112 -20.46 -3.40 11.40
C GLY A 112 -19.71 -2.12 11.76
N ARG A 113 -18.57 -1.88 11.11
CA ARG A 113 -17.79 -0.64 11.25
C ARG A 113 -18.57 0.57 10.76
N ALA A 114 -19.30 0.44 9.64
CA ALA A 114 -20.16 1.52 9.14
C ALA A 114 -21.29 1.87 10.13
N LEU A 115 -21.89 0.89 10.78
CA LEU A 115 -22.93 1.10 11.79
C LEU A 115 -22.37 1.79 13.03
N LEU A 116 -21.22 1.32 13.55
CA LEU A 116 -20.54 1.96 14.69
C LEU A 116 -20.20 3.44 14.37
N ARG A 117 -19.64 3.69 13.19
CA ARG A 117 -19.37 5.05 12.70
C ARG A 117 -20.63 5.90 12.65
N GLY A 118 -21.73 5.34 12.14
CA GLY A 118 -23.04 6.00 12.09
C GLY A 118 -23.56 6.37 13.48
N VAL A 119 -23.49 5.46 14.46
CA VAL A 119 -23.90 5.72 15.84
C VAL A 119 -23.09 6.85 16.47
N ILE A 120 -21.76 6.82 16.34
CA ILE A 120 -20.89 7.88 16.88
C ILE A 120 -21.25 9.24 16.29
N ILE A 121 -21.47 9.29 14.97
CA ILE A 121 -21.88 10.52 14.27
C ILE A 121 -23.26 11.00 14.74
N SER A 122 -24.24 10.11 14.86
CA SER A 122 -25.57 10.46 15.32
C SER A 122 -25.54 11.01 16.74
N LEU A 123 -24.77 10.40 17.65
CA LEU A 123 -24.63 10.88 19.03
C LEU A 123 -23.96 12.25 19.10
N LEU A 124 -22.90 12.47 18.32
CA LEU A 124 -22.25 13.79 18.23
C LEU A 124 -23.17 14.85 17.59
N GLY A 125 -24.01 14.44 16.65
CA GLY A 125 -24.96 15.32 15.96
C GLY A 125 -26.21 15.70 16.77
N LEU A 126 -26.47 15.04 17.91
CA LEU A 126 -27.56 15.43 18.82
C LEU A 126 -27.36 16.83 19.40
N SER A 127 -26.14 17.37 19.40
CA SER A 127 -25.85 18.71 19.90
C SER A 127 -25.01 19.51 18.90
N PHE A 128 -25.27 20.82 18.86
CA PHE A 128 -24.47 21.74 18.04
C PHE A 128 -23.00 21.78 18.51
N VAL A 129 -22.76 21.66 19.82
CA VAL A 129 -21.42 21.56 20.40
C VAL A 129 -20.68 20.32 19.89
N GLY A 130 -21.34 19.16 19.84
CA GLY A 130 -20.76 17.93 19.31
C GLY A 130 -20.36 18.04 17.83
N LEU A 131 -21.16 18.71 17.00
CA LEU A 131 -20.81 19.00 15.60
C LEU A 131 -19.62 19.96 15.46
N ILE A 132 -19.52 20.97 16.34
CA ILE A 132 -18.36 21.87 16.37
C ILE A 132 -17.10 21.12 16.76
N VAL A 133 -17.15 20.34 17.85
CA VAL A 133 -16.00 19.53 18.31
C VAL A 133 -15.55 18.57 17.21
N LEU A 134 -16.50 17.90 16.54
CA LEU A 134 -16.21 17.03 15.41
C LEU A 134 -15.48 17.77 14.29
N SER A 135 -15.99 18.94 13.91
CA SER A 135 -15.41 19.75 12.84
C SER A 135 -14.02 20.29 13.20
N ALA A 136 -13.84 20.76 14.43
CA ALA A 136 -12.57 21.30 14.93
C ALA A 136 -11.47 20.23 14.94
N LEU A 137 -11.78 19.02 15.43
CA LEU A 137 -10.82 17.92 15.45
C LEU A 137 -10.37 17.52 14.03
N MET A 138 -11.28 17.55 13.06
CA MET A 138 -10.94 17.28 11.66
C MET A 138 -10.04 18.33 11.03
N VAL A 139 -10.04 19.58 11.53
CA VAL A 139 -9.12 20.62 11.05
C VAL A 139 -7.70 20.42 11.61
N VAL A 140 -7.60 19.94 12.84
CA VAL A 140 -6.32 19.75 13.54
C VAL A 140 -5.58 18.49 13.06
N GLN A 141 -6.30 17.44 12.65
CA GLN A 141 -5.68 16.18 12.25
C GLN A 141 -5.13 16.19 10.82
N THR A 142 -3.92 15.64 10.64
CA THR A 142 -3.19 15.56 9.36
C THR A 142 -3.99 14.88 8.24
N ARG A 143 -4.81 13.87 8.58
CA ARG A 143 -5.67 13.13 7.63
C ARG A 143 -7.12 13.61 7.61
N ARG A 144 -7.44 14.68 8.34
CA ARG A 144 -8.79 15.19 8.53
C ARG A 144 -9.78 14.12 9.00
N GLN A 145 -9.34 13.24 9.89
CA GLN A 145 -10.19 12.18 10.46
C GLN A 145 -10.90 12.71 11.72
N GLY A 146 -12.19 12.43 11.84
CA GLY A 146 -12.91 12.62 13.10
C GLY A 146 -12.78 11.38 13.99
N TRP A 147 -13.25 11.46 15.24
CA TRP A 147 -13.31 10.29 16.13
C TRP A 147 -14.09 9.14 15.52
N HIS A 148 -15.14 9.43 14.78
CA HIS A 148 -15.93 8.44 14.06
C HIS A 148 -15.12 7.72 12.96
N ASP A 149 -14.15 8.39 12.33
CA ASP A 149 -13.31 7.81 11.30
C ASP A 149 -12.19 6.96 11.95
N ARG A 150 -11.59 7.46 13.04
CA ARG A 150 -10.52 6.78 13.79
C ARG A 150 -11.02 5.54 14.53
N ALA A 151 -12.19 5.60 15.16
CA ALA A 151 -12.77 4.46 15.89
C ALA A 151 -13.04 3.24 15.00
N VAL A 152 -13.04 3.42 13.68
CA VAL A 152 -13.30 2.35 12.72
C VAL A 152 -12.24 2.29 11.64
N ASP A 153 -11.04 2.85 11.84
CA ASP A 153 -9.90 2.85 10.91
C ASP A 153 -10.29 3.17 9.46
N SER A 154 -11.04 4.25 9.27
CA SER A 154 -11.55 4.68 7.97
C SER A 154 -11.00 6.03 7.54
N VAL A 155 -10.92 6.25 6.23
CA VAL A 155 -10.51 7.53 5.65
C VAL A 155 -11.43 7.88 4.49
N VAL A 156 -11.82 9.15 4.42
CA VAL A 156 -12.60 9.66 3.29
C VAL A 156 -11.67 10.29 2.27
N ILE A 157 -11.76 9.75 1.06
CA ILE A 157 -10.94 10.13 -0.09
C ILE A 157 -11.85 10.61 -1.22
N GLU A 158 -11.28 11.39 -2.13
CA GLU A 158 -11.93 11.67 -3.42
C GLU A 158 -12.00 10.36 -4.22
N GLU A 159 -13.18 10.05 -4.74
CA GLU A 159 -13.40 8.90 -5.60
C GLU A 159 -12.56 9.08 -6.86
N ARG A 160 -11.62 8.16 -7.10
CA ARG A 160 -10.88 8.13 -8.35
C ARG A 160 -11.81 7.52 -9.40
N PRO A 161 -12.18 8.25 -10.47
CA PRO A 161 -12.90 7.63 -11.57
C PRO A 161 -12.06 6.46 -12.09
N LEU A 162 -12.62 5.25 -12.07
CA LEU A 162 -12.03 4.14 -12.80
C LEU A 162 -11.94 4.58 -14.27
N ALA A 163 -10.74 4.55 -14.84
CA ALA A 163 -10.58 4.76 -16.26
C ALA A 163 -11.54 3.81 -17.00
N PRO A 164 -12.27 4.28 -18.02
CA PRO A 164 -13.21 3.42 -18.74
C PRO A 164 -12.50 2.15 -19.21
N PRO A 165 -13.16 0.98 -19.16
CA PRO A 165 -12.56 -0.27 -19.60
C PRO A 165 -11.96 -0.07 -20.98
N ARG A 166 -10.65 -0.32 -21.15
CA ARG A 166 -10.07 -0.33 -22.49
C ARG A 166 -10.87 -1.32 -23.32
N PRO A 167 -11.33 -0.95 -24.53
CA PRO A 167 -11.98 -1.90 -25.42
C PRO A 167 -11.09 -3.13 -25.52
N ARG A 168 -11.64 -4.30 -25.17
CA ARG A 168 -10.95 -5.57 -25.39
C ARG A 168 -10.59 -5.60 -26.88
N PRO A 169 -9.31 -5.80 -27.27
CA PRO A 169 -8.98 -6.00 -28.67
C PRO A 169 -9.90 -7.09 -29.19
N ALA A 170 -10.65 -6.78 -30.26
CA ALA A 170 -11.45 -7.79 -30.93
C ALA A 170 -10.51 -8.97 -31.25
N PRO A 171 -10.92 -10.23 -31.02
CA PRO A 171 -10.12 -11.36 -31.48
C PRO A 171 -9.86 -11.11 -32.98
N ALA A 172 -8.58 -11.05 -33.35
CA ALA A 172 -8.20 -11.01 -34.75
C ALA A 172 -8.91 -12.19 -35.41
N ALA A 173 -9.76 -11.90 -36.40
CA ALA A 173 -10.34 -12.93 -37.23
C ALA A 173 -9.18 -13.75 -37.78
N ALA A 174 -9.09 -15.01 -37.38
CA ALA A 174 -8.30 -15.97 -38.11
C ALA A 174 -8.91 -16.02 -39.51
N ASP A 175 -8.11 -15.73 -40.52
CA ASP A 175 -8.49 -15.85 -41.91
C ASP A 175 -8.77 -17.34 -42.21
N ASP A 176 -10.04 -17.73 -42.12
CA ASP A 176 -10.55 -18.97 -42.70
C ASP A 176 -10.63 -18.78 -44.21
N ALA A 177 -9.56 -19.10 -44.93
CA ALA A 177 -9.58 -19.18 -46.39
C ALA A 177 -8.67 -20.31 -46.91
N GLU A 178 -8.99 -21.55 -46.53
CA GLU A 178 -8.53 -22.72 -47.26
C GLU A 178 -9.72 -23.64 -47.56
N ALA A 179 -10.29 -23.52 -48.76
CA ALA A 179 -10.85 -24.60 -49.59
C ALA A 179 -11.78 -24.08 -50.72
N ALA A 180 -11.20 -23.73 -51.87
CA ALA A 180 -11.76 -23.89 -53.22
C ALA A 180 -10.61 -23.55 -54.19
N GLY A 181 -9.97 -24.47 -54.90
CA GLY A 181 -10.58 -25.35 -55.90
C GLY A 181 -10.14 -24.89 -57.30
N ALA A 182 -8.99 -25.42 -57.74
CA ALA A 182 -8.52 -25.64 -59.11
C ALA A 182 -8.89 -24.66 -60.25
N THR A 183 -7.88 -24.09 -60.93
CA THR A 183 -7.53 -24.41 -62.34
C THR A 183 -6.19 -23.76 -62.72
N ALA A 184 -5.49 -24.43 -63.64
CA ALA A 184 -4.13 -24.20 -64.10
C ALA A 184 -3.87 -22.85 -64.80
N ASP A 185 -2.63 -22.34 -64.71
CA ASP A 185 -1.80 -22.19 -65.92
C ASP A 185 -0.30 -22.11 -65.58
N ARG A 186 0.50 -22.60 -66.53
CA ARG A 186 1.95 -22.82 -66.47
C ARG A 186 2.72 -21.57 -66.91
N THR A 187 3.84 -21.31 -66.24
CA THR A 187 5.16 -20.89 -66.80
C THR A 187 6.09 -20.75 -65.59
N GLY A 188 7.10 -21.61 -65.41
CA GLY A 188 8.43 -21.42 -66.00
C GLY A 188 9.17 -20.35 -65.18
N GLU A 189 9.92 -20.71 -64.13
CA GLU A 189 11.37 -20.85 -64.26
C GLU A 189 11.92 -21.68 -63.07
N ARG A 190 12.78 -22.65 -63.37
CA ARG A 190 13.53 -23.47 -62.41
C ARG A 190 14.99 -23.01 -62.48
N VAL A 191 15.58 -22.62 -61.36
CA VAL A 191 17.03 -22.75 -61.13
C VAL A 191 17.27 -23.11 -59.66
N ASP A 192 17.67 -24.36 -59.45
CA ASP A 192 18.37 -24.82 -58.25
C ASP A 192 19.85 -24.44 -58.39
N LEU A 193 20.51 -23.94 -57.34
CA LEU A 193 21.93 -24.20 -57.09
C LEU A 193 22.26 -24.18 -55.59
N VAL A 194 23.01 -25.20 -55.21
CA VAL A 194 23.60 -25.54 -53.92
C VAL A 194 25.01 -24.92 -53.81
N GLU A 195 25.42 -24.59 -52.58
CA GLU A 195 26.76 -24.37 -51.97
C GLU A 195 27.96 -23.94 -52.85
N ASP A 196 28.71 -22.90 -52.45
CA ASP A 196 29.94 -23.00 -51.63
C ASP A 196 30.81 -21.71 -51.70
N ASP A 197 31.48 -21.46 -50.57
CA ASP A 197 32.78 -20.79 -50.34
C ASP A 197 33.11 -19.30 -50.59
N ALA A 198 33.97 -18.86 -49.64
CA ALA A 198 35.02 -17.84 -49.67
C ALA A 198 34.75 -16.38 -49.19
N GLU A 199 35.30 -16.15 -47.99
CA GLU A 199 36.34 -15.14 -47.67
C GLU A 199 36.00 -13.66 -47.37
N GLU A 200 36.47 -13.30 -46.18
CA GLU A 200 36.67 -12.00 -45.51
C GLU A 200 37.65 -11.06 -46.26
N PRO A 201 37.78 -9.74 -45.93
CA PRO A 201 38.75 -9.37 -44.88
C PRO A 201 38.53 -8.07 -44.07
N VAL A 202 38.86 -8.18 -42.77
CA VAL A 202 39.72 -7.36 -41.89
C VAL A 202 39.69 -5.81 -41.84
N ALA A 203 39.61 -5.27 -40.60
CA ALA A 203 40.69 -4.54 -39.87
C ALA A 203 40.09 -3.85 -38.60
N ALA A 204 40.40 -4.27 -37.36
CA ALA A 204 41.60 -4.02 -36.53
C ALA A 204 41.68 -2.55 -35.99
N GLY A 205 41.97 -2.24 -34.72
CA GLY A 205 42.43 -2.96 -33.52
C GLY A 205 42.09 -2.10 -32.28
N ALA A 206 42.54 -2.35 -31.04
CA ALA A 206 43.63 -3.17 -30.55
C ALA A 206 43.34 -3.66 -29.12
N ARG A 207 43.94 -4.81 -28.80
CA ARG A 207 44.02 -5.45 -27.48
C ARG A 207 45.28 -4.94 -26.76
N TYR A 208 45.30 -5.00 -25.43
CA TYR A 208 46.52 -5.33 -24.69
C TYR A 208 46.21 -6.37 -23.62
N ALA A 209 47.14 -7.30 -23.47
CA ALA A 209 47.02 -8.57 -22.76
C ALA A 209 47.69 -8.56 -21.37
N ALA A 210 47.48 -9.68 -20.69
CA ALA A 210 47.72 -10.07 -19.29
C ALA A 210 49.15 -10.03 -18.69
N ASP A 211 49.14 -9.92 -17.36
CA ASP A 211 49.95 -10.57 -16.27
C ASP A 211 51.47 -10.30 -16.11
N PRO A 212 52.08 -10.49 -14.90
CA PRO A 212 51.60 -11.19 -13.68
C PRO A 212 51.86 -10.51 -12.29
N GLU A 213 51.26 -11.07 -11.23
CA GLU A 213 51.64 -11.02 -9.79
C GLU A 213 52.52 -12.27 -9.47
N PRO A 214 53.57 -12.29 -8.60
CA PRO A 214 53.47 -12.09 -7.13
C PRO A 214 54.72 -11.60 -6.34
N GLU A 215 54.51 -11.11 -5.12
CA GLU A 215 55.55 -11.16 -4.07
C GLU A 215 54.94 -11.26 -2.66
N ALA A 216 54.88 -12.50 -2.14
CA ALA A 216 54.54 -12.80 -0.76
C ALA A 216 55.81 -12.95 0.07
N ALA A 217 55.94 -12.14 1.11
CA ALA A 217 56.97 -12.26 2.14
C ALA A 217 56.39 -12.94 3.38
N ALA A 218 56.93 -14.10 3.77
CA ALA A 218 56.97 -14.57 5.15
C ALA A 218 57.86 -15.83 5.26
N GLY A 219 59.02 -15.69 5.90
CA GLY A 219 59.78 -16.79 6.46
C GLY A 219 59.82 -16.65 7.98
N ALA A 220 59.58 -17.75 8.70
CA ALA A 220 60.25 -18.15 9.94
C ALA A 220 59.61 -19.42 10.50
N ALA A 221 60.45 -20.31 11.02
CA ALA A 221 60.17 -21.69 11.34
C ALA A 221 59.97 -21.97 12.85
N ALA A 222 59.28 -23.09 13.11
CA ALA A 222 59.55 -24.14 14.10
C ALA A 222 59.48 -23.87 15.62
N GLY A 223 58.77 -24.78 16.32
CA GLY A 223 59.12 -25.23 17.68
C GLY A 223 57.92 -25.58 18.59
N GLY A 224 57.59 -26.86 18.73
CA GLY A 224 56.89 -27.39 19.93
C GLY A 224 57.83 -27.47 21.15
N PRO A 225 57.43 -27.99 22.33
CA PRO A 225 56.64 -29.22 22.47
C PRO A 225 55.52 -29.23 23.54
N GLU A 226 54.71 -30.26 23.42
CA GLU A 226 53.71 -30.81 24.33
C GLU A 226 54.37 -31.56 25.51
N PRO A 227 53.68 -31.70 26.65
CA PRO A 227 53.51 -33.06 27.18
C PRO A 227 52.10 -33.37 27.71
N GLU A 228 51.81 -34.66 27.60
CA GLU A 228 50.60 -35.42 27.91
C GLU A 228 50.59 -35.94 29.36
N SER A 229 49.42 -35.95 30.04
CA SER A 229 48.96 -37.04 30.96
C SER A 229 47.58 -36.75 31.62
N GLU A 230 46.61 -37.62 31.34
CA GLU A 230 45.27 -37.85 31.96
C GLU A 230 45.34 -38.48 33.39
N PRO A 231 44.24 -38.76 34.18
CA PRO A 231 42.80 -38.87 33.83
C PRO A 231 41.76 -38.29 34.84
N GLU A 232 40.48 -38.30 34.39
CA GLU A 232 39.21 -38.47 35.13
C GLU A 232 38.90 -37.60 36.39
N GLN A 233 37.95 -36.67 36.24
CA GLN A 233 36.84 -36.52 37.19
C GLN A 233 35.65 -35.80 36.53
N GLN A 234 34.55 -36.54 36.48
CA GLN A 234 33.27 -36.18 35.91
C GLN A 234 32.52 -35.32 36.93
N GLU A 235 32.65 -34.00 36.85
CA GLU A 235 31.79 -33.06 37.56
C GLU A 235 30.89 -32.31 36.56
N ALA A 236 29.59 -32.39 36.84
CA ALA A 236 28.52 -31.83 36.03
C ALA A 236 28.73 -30.34 35.76
N VAL A 237 28.96 -29.97 34.50
CA VAL A 237 28.85 -28.58 34.05
C VAL A 237 27.38 -28.19 34.23
N PRO A 238 27.04 -27.19 35.07
CA PRO A 238 25.69 -26.66 35.04
C PRO A 238 25.47 -26.11 33.64
N SER A 239 24.41 -26.62 33.00
CA SER A 239 23.84 -26.12 31.75
C SER A 239 24.13 -24.64 31.61
N ARG A 240 24.99 -24.29 30.64
CA ARG A 240 25.18 -22.93 30.16
C ARG A 240 23.81 -22.30 30.15
N ALA A 241 23.60 -21.33 31.04
CA ALA A 241 22.38 -20.54 31.05
C ALA A 241 22.16 -20.14 29.60
N ALA A 242 21.00 -20.56 29.04
CA ALA A 242 20.62 -20.18 27.70
C ALA A 242 20.73 -18.66 27.67
N VAL A 243 21.69 -18.15 26.90
CA VAL A 243 21.68 -16.74 26.51
C VAL A 243 20.26 -16.53 25.98
N PRO A 244 19.49 -15.56 26.47
CA PRO A 244 18.19 -15.27 25.87
C PRO A 244 18.46 -15.10 24.39
N ALA A 245 17.93 -16.00 23.56
CA ALA A 245 18.02 -15.85 22.12
C ALA A 245 17.37 -14.49 21.85
N GLU A 246 18.15 -13.53 21.36
CA GLU A 246 17.61 -12.22 21.02
C GLU A 246 16.38 -12.46 20.13
N PRO A 247 15.25 -11.78 20.40
CA PRO A 247 14.02 -12.16 19.74
C PRO A 247 14.20 -11.86 18.25
N ALA A 248 14.35 -12.93 17.47
CA ALA A 248 14.73 -12.85 16.07
C ALA A 248 13.62 -12.12 15.32
N TRP A 249 13.98 -11.00 14.67
CA TRP A 249 13.03 -10.25 13.88
C TRP A 249 12.49 -11.10 12.74
N MET A 250 11.20 -10.97 12.47
CA MET A 250 10.53 -11.61 11.35
C MET A 250 9.58 -10.62 10.67
N ILE A 251 9.36 -10.81 9.37
CA ILE A 251 8.29 -10.14 8.64
C ILE A 251 7.28 -11.17 8.16
N ILE A 252 6.01 -10.77 8.17
CA ILE A 252 4.89 -11.61 7.77
C ILE A 252 4.24 -10.93 6.57
N LEU A 253 4.27 -11.62 5.43
CA LEU A 253 3.71 -11.13 4.18
C LEU A 253 2.19 -11.34 4.14
N GLU A 254 1.52 -10.63 3.25
CA GLU A 254 0.06 -10.75 3.02
C GLU A 254 -0.37 -12.17 2.62
N ASP A 255 0.53 -12.92 1.98
CA ASP A 255 0.30 -14.31 1.58
C ASP A 255 0.55 -15.32 2.72
N GLY A 256 0.84 -14.82 3.93
CA GLY A 256 1.08 -15.63 5.12
C GLY A 256 2.50 -16.17 5.25
N ARG A 257 3.41 -15.91 4.28
CA ARG A 257 4.81 -16.31 4.42
C ARG A 257 5.47 -15.54 5.56
N GLU A 258 6.16 -16.29 6.40
CA GLU A 258 6.98 -15.76 7.49
C GLU A 258 8.46 -15.79 7.10
N ILE A 259 9.11 -14.64 7.16
CA ILE A 259 10.48 -14.45 6.69
C ILE A 259 11.29 -13.91 7.86
N GLU A 260 12.16 -14.76 8.41
CA GLU A 260 13.16 -14.34 9.40
C GLU A 260 14.19 -13.38 8.79
N ILE A 261 14.53 -12.34 9.56
CA ILE A 261 15.49 -11.29 9.19
C ILE A 261 16.82 -11.58 9.92
N GLY A 262 17.60 -12.52 9.39
CA GLY A 262 18.96 -12.82 9.88
C GLY A 262 20.08 -12.10 9.13
N ARG A 263 19.74 -11.45 8.01
CA ARG A 263 20.63 -10.70 7.12
C ARG A 263 19.79 -9.68 6.35
N LEU A 264 20.43 -8.84 5.53
CA LEU A 264 19.72 -7.90 4.67
C LEU A 264 18.67 -8.63 3.83
N VAL A 265 17.44 -8.12 3.86
CA VAL A 265 16.31 -8.61 3.06
C VAL A 265 15.89 -7.53 2.09
N LEU A 266 15.90 -7.85 0.79
CA LEU A 266 15.45 -6.96 -0.27
C LEU A 266 14.10 -7.43 -0.81
N ILE A 267 13.11 -6.54 -0.77
CA ILE A 267 11.74 -6.84 -1.21
C ILE A 267 11.43 -6.04 -2.46
N GLY A 268 10.84 -6.68 -3.47
CA GLY A 268 10.37 -5.99 -4.66
C GLY A 268 9.73 -6.92 -5.70
N ARG A 269 9.32 -6.38 -6.86
CA ARG A 269 8.72 -7.21 -7.94
C ARG A 269 9.76 -8.06 -8.68
N ASN A 270 11.02 -7.62 -8.69
CA ASN A 270 12.17 -8.32 -9.25
C ASN A 270 13.44 -7.81 -8.54
N PRO A 271 13.60 -8.14 -7.25
CA PRO A 271 14.63 -7.55 -6.41
C PRO A 271 16.01 -7.96 -6.90
N GLN A 272 16.95 -7.02 -6.84
CA GLN A 272 18.35 -7.19 -7.23
C GLN A 272 19.23 -6.53 -6.16
N PRO A 273 20.33 -7.19 -5.76
CA PRO A 273 21.28 -6.62 -4.81
C PRO A 273 22.02 -5.43 -5.42
N GLY A 274 22.33 -4.44 -4.58
CA GLY A 274 23.30 -3.39 -4.90
C GLY A 274 24.74 -3.88 -4.76
N SER A 275 25.70 -3.00 -5.05
CA SER A 275 27.13 -3.28 -4.84
C SER A 275 27.40 -3.56 -3.35
N GLY A 276 27.95 -4.74 -3.04
CA GLY A 276 28.25 -5.16 -1.66
C GLY A 276 27.06 -5.74 -0.89
N GLU A 277 25.92 -5.98 -1.55
CA GLU A 277 24.72 -6.61 -0.97
C GLU A 277 24.50 -8.03 -1.53
N ASP A 278 25.55 -8.69 -2.04
CA ASP A 278 25.45 -9.97 -2.77
C ASP A 278 24.90 -11.12 -1.92
N ASP A 279 25.02 -11.01 -0.59
CA ASP A 279 24.50 -11.99 0.36
C ASP A 279 23.03 -11.74 0.75
N ALA A 280 22.40 -10.69 0.22
CA ALA A 280 21.04 -10.31 0.58
C ALA A 280 19.99 -11.37 0.23
N ARG A 281 19.01 -11.55 1.10
CA ARG A 281 17.86 -12.41 0.85
C ARG A 281 16.84 -11.66 -0.02
N LEU A 282 16.62 -12.17 -1.22
CA LEU A 282 15.71 -11.57 -2.19
C LEU A 282 14.28 -12.11 -2.03
N ILE A 283 13.32 -11.24 -1.75
CA ILE A 283 11.89 -11.58 -1.60
C ILE A 283 11.09 -10.95 -2.73
N LYS A 284 10.64 -11.81 -3.66
CA LYS A 284 9.81 -11.39 -4.79
C LYS A 284 8.34 -11.26 -4.38
N ILE A 285 7.74 -10.13 -4.73
CA ILE A 285 6.32 -9.84 -4.55
C ILE A 285 5.61 -9.96 -5.90
N ARG A 286 4.51 -10.72 -5.92
CA ARG A 286 3.67 -10.84 -7.10
C ARG A 286 2.73 -9.63 -7.17
N ASP A 287 3.09 -8.69 -8.03
CA ASP A 287 2.35 -7.46 -8.22
C ASP A 287 2.04 -7.22 -9.71
N GLU A 288 0.86 -7.66 -10.12
CA GLU A 288 0.38 -7.52 -11.50
C GLU A 288 0.05 -6.05 -11.85
N ALA A 289 -0.24 -5.23 -10.84
CA ALA A 289 -0.54 -3.81 -11.00
C ALA A 289 0.72 -2.94 -11.17
N ARG A 290 1.91 -3.53 -11.00
CA ARG A 290 3.23 -2.86 -11.12
C ARG A 290 3.37 -1.62 -10.22
N THR A 291 2.79 -1.67 -9.03
CA THR A 291 2.98 -0.68 -7.97
C THR A 291 4.24 -0.90 -7.12
N VAL A 292 4.92 -2.04 -7.24
CA VAL A 292 6.17 -2.35 -6.53
C VAL A 292 7.38 -2.17 -7.46
N SER A 293 8.38 -1.38 -7.05
CA SER A 293 9.66 -1.24 -7.75
C SER A 293 10.43 -2.57 -7.87
N LYS A 294 11.44 -2.63 -8.75
CA LYS A 294 12.29 -3.83 -8.94
C LYS A 294 12.85 -4.29 -7.58
N THR A 295 13.62 -3.41 -6.95
CA THR A 295 13.95 -3.43 -5.52
C THR A 295 13.21 -2.25 -4.89
N HIS A 296 12.39 -2.49 -3.86
CA HIS A 296 11.49 -1.48 -3.27
C HIS A 296 11.88 -1.18 -1.83
N LEU A 297 12.05 -2.22 -1.01
CA LEU A 297 12.44 -2.09 0.39
C LEU A 297 13.75 -2.85 0.65
N ALA A 298 14.54 -2.30 1.55
CA ALA A 298 15.62 -2.98 2.24
C ALA A 298 15.27 -3.06 3.73
N ILE A 299 15.35 -4.26 4.30
CA ILE A 299 15.10 -4.50 5.73
C ILE A 299 16.32 -5.20 6.32
N ALA A 300 16.87 -4.62 7.37
CA ALA A 300 18.04 -5.14 8.07
C ALA A 300 17.85 -5.02 9.58
N VAL A 301 18.70 -5.72 10.34
CA VAL A 301 18.76 -5.58 11.80
C VAL A 301 20.01 -4.76 12.14
N ASP A 302 19.86 -3.77 13.00
CA ASP A 302 20.95 -2.97 13.58
C ASP A 302 20.86 -3.03 15.10
N GLY A 303 21.72 -3.86 15.71
CA GLY A 303 21.62 -4.20 17.12
C GLY A 303 20.28 -4.87 17.45
N SER A 304 19.54 -4.29 18.40
CA SER A 304 18.21 -4.79 18.80
C SER A 304 17.09 -4.38 17.84
N ASP A 305 17.33 -3.44 16.94
CA ASP A 305 16.31 -2.71 16.22
C ASP A 305 16.24 -3.17 14.76
N LEU A 306 15.07 -3.01 14.15
CA LEU A 306 14.88 -3.25 12.73
C LEU A 306 15.01 -1.93 11.97
N LEU A 307 15.84 -1.92 10.93
CA LEU A 307 15.93 -0.81 9.98
C LEU A 307 15.14 -1.15 8.73
N VAL A 308 14.28 -0.22 8.33
CA VAL A 308 13.49 -0.29 7.09
C VAL A 308 13.84 0.90 6.23
N THR A 309 14.29 0.65 5.00
CA THR A 309 14.72 1.67 4.05
C THR A 309 13.96 1.51 2.74
N ASP A 310 13.36 2.60 2.24
CA ASP A 310 12.80 2.66 0.89
C ASP A 310 13.93 2.86 -0.13
N ARG A 311 14.03 1.98 -1.14
CA ARG A 311 15.13 2.01 -2.13
C ARG A 311 14.79 2.89 -3.34
N GLY A 312 14.35 4.12 -3.07
CA GLY A 312 13.96 5.08 -4.10
C GLY A 312 12.77 4.59 -4.93
N SER A 313 11.76 4.03 -4.27
CA SER A 313 10.64 3.42 -4.94
C SER A 313 9.74 4.47 -5.62
N THR A 314 9.06 4.07 -6.71
CA THR A 314 8.17 5.01 -7.44
C THR A 314 6.88 5.28 -6.67
N ASN A 315 6.37 4.30 -5.93
CA ASN A 315 5.09 4.41 -5.23
C ASN A 315 5.26 4.54 -3.71
N GLY A 316 6.47 4.85 -3.24
CA GLY A 316 6.82 5.09 -1.84
C GLY A 316 6.57 3.92 -0.87
N SER A 317 7.12 4.10 0.33
CA SER A 317 6.93 3.20 1.48
C SER A 317 6.64 3.97 2.75
N ALA A 318 5.99 3.32 3.71
CA ALA A 318 5.69 3.92 5.01
C ALA A 318 5.58 2.91 6.12
N VAL A 319 5.72 3.38 7.35
CA VAL A 319 5.57 2.59 8.57
C VAL A 319 4.35 3.09 9.35
N THR A 320 3.53 2.15 9.80
CA THR A 320 2.43 2.38 10.72
C THR A 320 2.71 1.67 12.04
N ASP A 321 2.64 2.42 13.13
CA ASP A 321 2.78 1.93 14.51
C ASP A 321 1.49 1.18 14.93
N PRO A 322 1.58 0.14 15.80
CA PRO A 322 0.42 -0.46 16.47
C PRO A 322 -0.64 0.52 17.00
N ASP A 323 -0.25 1.70 17.49
CA ASP A 323 -1.15 2.73 18.02
C ASP A 323 -1.78 3.64 16.93
N GLY A 324 -1.51 3.32 15.66
CA GLY A 324 -2.01 4.02 14.48
C GLY A 324 -1.20 5.27 14.13
N GLY A 325 0.00 5.45 14.70
CA GLY A 325 0.98 6.43 14.23
C GLY A 325 1.43 6.09 12.81
N TYR A 326 1.71 7.09 11.98
CA TYR A 326 2.13 6.87 10.59
C TYR A 326 3.31 7.76 10.22
N GLN A 327 4.33 7.14 9.65
CA GLN A 327 5.52 7.81 9.15
C GLN A 327 5.78 7.41 7.70
N LEU A 328 5.87 8.38 6.81
CA LEU A 328 6.37 8.15 5.46
C LEU A 328 7.89 7.98 5.50
N LEU A 329 8.40 7.01 4.74
CA LEU A 329 9.84 6.81 4.59
C LEU A 329 10.40 7.75 3.53
N THR A 330 11.51 8.43 3.85
CA THR A 330 12.33 9.12 2.85
C THR A 330 13.13 8.08 2.08
N ALA A 331 13.25 8.25 0.77
CA ALA A 331 14.07 7.39 -0.06
C ALA A 331 15.53 7.34 0.44
N ASP A 332 16.06 6.12 0.53
CA ASP A 332 17.41 5.76 0.98
C ASP A 332 17.77 6.21 2.41
N GLU A 333 16.79 6.67 3.19
CA GLU A 333 16.95 6.99 4.61
C GLU A 333 16.40 5.83 5.48
N PRO A 334 17.20 5.27 6.40
CA PRO A 334 16.75 4.18 7.25
C PRO A 334 15.79 4.69 8.35
N TYR A 335 14.64 4.03 8.46
CA TYR A 335 13.72 4.22 9.58
C TYR A 335 13.84 3.09 10.59
N ARG A 336 13.96 3.45 11.87
CA ARG A 336 14.20 2.53 12.97
C ARG A 336 12.90 2.09 13.62
N ILE A 337 12.71 0.79 13.75
CA ILE A 337 11.59 0.14 14.45
C ILE A 337 12.15 -0.62 15.65
N THR A 338 11.70 -0.27 16.85
CA THR A 338 12.16 -0.86 18.12
C THR A 338 11.30 -2.05 18.55
N ASP A 339 10.02 -2.04 18.19
CA ASP A 339 9.01 -3.00 18.68
C ASP A 339 8.26 -3.76 17.58
N ALA A 340 7.70 -4.91 17.93
CA ALA A 340 6.86 -5.71 17.04
C ALA A 340 5.49 -5.05 16.79
N GLY A 341 4.74 -5.57 15.81
CA GLY A 341 3.37 -5.14 15.53
C GLY A 341 3.24 -4.00 14.51
N HIS A 342 4.35 -3.34 14.16
CA HIS A 342 4.40 -2.35 13.09
C HIS A 342 3.99 -2.94 11.74
N LEU A 343 3.39 -2.09 10.90
CA LEU A 343 3.04 -2.41 9.52
C LEU A 343 3.90 -1.57 8.57
N VAL A 344 4.60 -2.20 7.64
CA VAL A 344 5.32 -1.51 6.58
C VAL A 344 4.55 -1.64 5.28
N SER A 345 4.02 -0.54 4.75
CA SER A 345 3.35 -0.50 3.45
C SER A 345 4.33 -0.10 2.35
N PHE A 346 4.19 -0.69 1.17
CA PHE A 346 5.01 -0.43 -0.01
C PHE A 346 4.21 -0.73 -1.29
N GLY A 347 4.08 0.27 -2.16
CA GLY A 347 3.16 0.15 -3.31
C GLY A 347 1.71 -0.13 -2.88
N LYS A 348 1.19 -1.32 -3.21
CA LYS A 348 -0.15 -1.79 -2.79
C LYS A 348 -0.11 -2.91 -1.74
N HIS A 349 1.08 -3.29 -1.32
CA HIS A 349 1.30 -4.41 -0.42
C HIS A 349 1.75 -3.91 0.95
N HIS A 350 1.69 -4.80 1.94
CA HIS A 350 2.27 -4.55 3.25
C HIS A 350 2.96 -5.79 3.81
N VAL A 351 3.86 -5.57 4.76
CA VAL A 351 4.39 -6.60 5.66
C VAL A 351 4.15 -6.20 7.10
N ARG A 352 3.83 -7.17 7.94
CA ARG A 352 3.75 -6.98 9.39
C ARG A 352 5.05 -7.37 10.05
N ILE A 353 5.54 -6.53 10.95
CA ILE A 353 6.75 -6.77 11.73
C ILE A 353 6.39 -7.62 12.95
N GLY A 354 7.15 -8.70 13.17
CA GLY A 354 7.00 -9.62 14.28
C GLY A 354 8.34 -9.94 14.94
N ARG A 355 8.26 -10.64 16.06
CA ARG A 355 9.39 -11.24 16.76
C ARG A 355 9.12 -12.74 16.88
N ARG A 356 10.15 -13.57 16.72
CA ARG A 356 10.06 -15.00 17.01
C ARG A 356 9.85 -15.19 18.51
N ALA A 357 8.85 -15.99 18.86
CA ALA A 357 8.47 -16.31 20.24
C ALA A 357 9.49 -17.20 20.95
#